data_AF-X0YV96-F1
#
_entry.id   AF-X0YV96-F1
#
_cell.length_a   1.000
_cell.length_b   1.000
_cell.length_c   1.000
_cell.angle_alpha   90.00
_cell.angle_beta   90.00
_cell.angle_gamma   90.00
#
_symmetry.space_group_name_H-M   'P 1'
#
loop_
_entity.id
_entity.type
_entity.pdbx_description
1 polymer ?
#
loop_
_entity_poly.entity_id
_entity_poly.type
_entity_poly.pdbx_seq_one_letter_code
_entity_poly.pdbx_strand_id
1 'polypeptide(L)'
;ALIKEGQEGNINEQFANTRLIVRSIVKIIKEGWDVVITHGNGPQVGAILLQNDLARDITPPMPLGICVAESEGFIGYMIQQCLSNALHKDNVDRAVVALITQVLVDEDDPSFKNPTKPIGPYYSEDEVAEIKEEGYQVKQYPDGWRVVVPSPDPRSIVEGDIIKKMLDDDIIVIASGGGGMPVIEKEGWGLDGLEAVIDKDLASERLAETINAELLLILTDVEKVFLNYGKPD
;
A
#
# COMPACT_ATOMS: atom_id res chain seq x y z
N ALA A 1 6.95 -3.37 10.59
CA ALA A 1 5.52 -3.50 10.27
C ALA A 1 4.68 -2.56 11.15
N LEU A 2 3.55 -2.07 10.63
CA LEU A 2 2.62 -1.21 11.37
C LEU A 2 1.81 -2.01 12.41
N ILE A 3 1.53 -3.27 12.10
CA ILE A 3 0.97 -4.27 13.01
C ILE A 3 2.03 -5.36 13.16
N LYS A 4 2.38 -5.74 14.40
CA LYS A 4 3.33 -6.83 14.65
C LYS A 4 2.59 -8.15 14.85
N GLU A 5 3.32 -9.24 14.70
CA GLU A 5 2.82 -10.58 15.02
C GLU A 5 2.26 -10.63 16.45
N GLY A 6 1.08 -11.23 16.61
CA GLY A 6 0.38 -11.34 17.89
C GLY A 6 -0.38 -10.09 18.35
N GLN A 7 -0.39 -9.01 17.57
CA GLN A 7 -1.20 -7.83 17.86
C GLN A 7 -2.59 -7.90 17.22
N GLU A 8 -3.58 -7.29 17.87
CA GLU A 8 -4.93 -7.17 17.32
C GLU A 8 -4.98 -6.22 16.12
N GLY A 9 -4.05 -5.26 16.06
CA GLY A 9 -3.99 -4.28 14.99
C GLY A 9 -4.85 -3.05 15.25
N ASN A 10 -5.17 -2.76 16.51
CA ASN A 10 -5.93 -1.56 16.85
C ASN A 10 -5.10 -0.28 16.61
N ILE A 11 -5.79 0.87 16.54
CA ILE A 11 -5.15 2.13 16.17
C ILE A 11 -4.02 2.56 17.13
N ASN A 12 -4.15 2.26 18.43
CA ASN A 12 -3.13 2.62 19.42
C ASN A 12 -1.83 1.83 19.19
N GLU A 13 -1.95 0.54 18.85
CA GLU A 13 -0.81 -0.30 18.51
C GLU A 13 -0.12 0.18 17.23
N GLN A 14 -0.90 0.49 16.19
CA GLN A 14 -0.37 0.98 14.92
C GLN A 14 0.39 2.31 15.09
N PHE A 15 -0.16 3.26 15.86
CA PHE A 15 0.55 4.50 16.19
C PHE A 15 1.80 4.26 17.03
N ALA A 16 1.74 3.37 18.03
CA ALA A 16 2.89 3.04 18.86
C ALA A 16 4.04 2.46 18.04
N ASN A 17 3.73 1.53 17.12
CA ASN A 17 4.72 0.96 16.20
C ASN A 17 5.28 2.01 15.23
N THR A 18 4.42 2.85 14.66
CA THR A 18 4.84 3.92 13.75
C THR A 18 5.82 4.88 14.43
N ARG A 19 5.55 5.29 15.69
CA ARG A 19 6.45 6.13 16.49
C ARG A 19 7.82 5.50 16.75
N LEU A 20 7.94 4.17 16.73
CA LEU A 20 9.23 3.48 16.83
C LEU A 20 9.96 3.49 15.50
N ILE A 21 9.25 3.19 14.41
CA ILE A 21 9.80 3.10 13.04
C ILE A 21 10.36 4.45 12.60
N VAL A 22 9.61 5.54 12.78
CA VAL A 22 10.02 6.87 12.31
C VAL A 22 11.31 7.37 12.95
N ARG A 23 11.72 6.85 14.12
CA ARG A 23 13.01 7.21 14.74
C ARG A 23 14.20 6.77 13.90
N SER A 24 14.10 5.61 13.24
CA SER A 24 15.15 5.14 12.33
C SER A 24 15.17 5.98 11.06
N ILE A 25 14.00 6.39 10.56
CA ILE A 25 13.89 7.27 9.39
C ILE A 25 14.51 8.64 9.69
N VAL A 26 14.27 9.22 10.87
CA VAL A 26 14.90 10.48 11.29
C VAL A 26 16.43 10.37 11.29
N LYS A 27 17.01 9.22 11.65
CA LYS A 27 18.47 9.03 11.57
C LYS A 27 18.98 9.11 10.14
N ILE A 28 18.29 8.45 9.21
CA ILE A 28 18.62 8.48 7.78
C ILE A 28 18.56 9.92 7.25
N ILE A 29 17.49 10.66 7.60
CA ILE A 29 17.34 12.07 7.22
C ILE A 29 18.49 12.94 7.78
N LYS A 30 18.90 12.70 9.03
CA LYS A 30 20.01 13.43 9.66
C LYS A 30 21.39 13.09 9.08
N GLU A 31 21.51 11.97 8.39
CA GLU A 31 22.71 11.62 7.60
C GLU A 31 22.75 12.34 6.25
N GLY A 32 21.71 13.11 5.90
CA GLY A 32 21.68 13.95 4.70
C GLY A 32 20.92 13.34 3.51
N TRP A 33 20.16 12.26 3.73
CA TRP A 33 19.37 11.63 2.67
C TRP A 33 18.04 12.33 2.45
N ASP A 34 17.67 12.47 1.18
CA ASP A 34 16.29 12.72 0.76
C ASP A 34 15.50 11.43 0.73
N VAL A 35 14.30 11.48 1.32
CA VAL A 35 13.54 10.26 1.62
C VAL A 35 12.14 10.39 1.04
N VAL A 36 11.79 9.40 0.22
CA VAL A 36 10.41 9.04 -0.10
C VAL A 36 10.05 7.79 0.69
N ILE A 37 8.86 7.77 1.28
CA ILE A 37 8.35 6.64 2.05
C ILE A 37 7.17 6.03 1.29
N THR A 38 7.29 4.75 0.94
CA THR A 38 6.14 3.93 0.54
C THR A 38 5.72 3.02 1.69
N HIS A 39 4.54 2.42 1.60
CA HIS A 39 4.11 1.44 2.58
C HIS A 39 3.19 0.39 1.95
N GLY A 40 3.12 -0.79 2.55
CA GLY A 40 2.01 -1.72 2.28
C GLY A 40 0.74 -1.31 3.02
N ASN A 41 -0.40 -1.87 2.64
CA ASN A 41 -1.70 -1.60 3.27
C ASN A 41 -2.52 -2.87 3.57
N GLY A 42 -1.98 -4.07 3.34
CA GLY A 42 -2.76 -5.33 3.33
C GLY A 42 -3.72 -5.52 4.51
N PRO A 43 -3.26 -5.44 5.77
CA PRO A 43 -4.15 -5.54 6.93
C PRO A 43 -5.18 -4.40 7.01
N GLN A 44 -4.77 -3.17 6.67
CA GLN A 44 -5.62 -1.97 6.78
C GLN A 44 -6.71 -1.95 5.71
N VAL A 45 -6.36 -2.22 4.45
CA VAL A 45 -7.34 -2.32 3.35
C VAL A 45 -8.28 -3.51 3.57
N GLY A 46 -7.78 -4.62 4.12
CA GLY A 46 -8.61 -5.75 4.52
C GLY A 46 -9.65 -5.38 5.59
N ALA A 47 -9.27 -4.59 6.59
CA ALA A 47 -10.20 -4.08 7.60
C ALA A 47 -11.23 -3.11 7.01
N ILE A 48 -10.83 -2.23 6.08
CA ILE A 48 -11.72 -1.29 5.39
C ILE A 48 -12.74 -2.04 4.52
N LEU A 49 -12.30 -3.08 3.80
CA LEU A 49 -13.19 -3.94 3.01
C LEU A 49 -14.22 -4.64 3.89
N LEU A 50 -13.78 -5.20 5.02
CA LEU A 50 -14.67 -5.84 5.99
C LEU A 50 -15.70 -4.84 6.55
N GLN A 51 -15.28 -3.60 6.82
CA GLN A 51 -16.19 -2.54 7.26
C GLN A 51 -17.24 -2.19 6.19
N ASN A 52 -16.82 -2.10 4.93
CA ASN A 52 -17.72 -1.84 3.80
C ASN A 52 -18.72 -2.99 3.60
N ASP A 53 -18.26 -4.23 3.70
CA ASP A 53 -19.10 -5.41 3.55
C ASP A 53 -20.14 -5.51 4.68
N LEU A 54 -19.71 -5.38 5.94
CA LEU A 54 -20.62 -5.41 7.10
C LEU A 54 -21.66 -4.27 7.09
N ALA A 55 -21.35 -3.15 6.43
CA ALA A 55 -22.22 -1.98 6.36
C ALA A 55 -23.04 -1.88 5.06
N ARG A 56 -22.94 -2.86 4.15
CA ARG A 56 -23.52 -2.81 2.79
C ARG A 56 -25.03 -2.57 2.73
N ASP A 57 -25.77 -3.07 3.72
CA ASP A 57 -27.23 -2.91 3.81
C ASP A 57 -27.65 -1.53 4.38
N ILE A 58 -26.68 -0.77 4.89
CA ILE A 58 -26.88 0.55 5.51
C ILE A 58 -26.35 1.65 4.58
N THR A 59 -25.21 1.41 3.92
CA THR A 59 -24.58 2.33 2.98
C THR A 59 -24.00 1.56 1.80
N PRO A 60 -24.02 2.12 0.58
CA PRO A 60 -23.38 1.48 -0.57
C PRO A 60 -21.89 1.18 -0.28
N PRO A 61 -21.43 -0.06 -0.54
CA PRO A 61 -20.03 -0.42 -0.34
C PRO A 61 -19.16 0.29 -1.38
N MET A 62 -17.96 0.69 -0.95
CA MET A 62 -16.96 1.29 -1.82
C MET A 62 -16.19 0.23 -2.62
N PRO A 63 -15.78 0.55 -3.87
CA PRO A 63 -14.89 -0.31 -4.65
C PRO A 63 -13.53 -0.49 -3.96
N LEU A 64 -12.80 -1.55 -4.30
CA LEU A 64 -11.46 -1.82 -3.78
C LEU A 64 -10.50 -0.66 -4.05
N GLY A 65 -10.54 -0.06 -5.23
CA GLY A 65 -9.67 1.08 -5.56
C GLY A 65 -9.87 2.26 -4.60
N ILE A 66 -11.12 2.50 -4.18
CA ILE A 66 -11.45 3.54 -3.19
C ILE A 66 -11.00 3.10 -1.80
N CYS A 67 -11.18 1.83 -1.43
CA CYS A 67 -10.67 1.30 -0.16
C CYS A 67 -9.14 1.41 -0.06
N VAL A 68 -8.42 1.24 -1.17
CA VAL A 68 -6.97 1.49 -1.25
C VAL A 68 -6.67 2.96 -0.98
N ALA A 69 -7.38 3.90 -1.63
CA ALA A 69 -7.21 5.33 -1.39
C ALA A 69 -7.50 5.73 0.07
N GLU A 70 -8.55 5.16 0.68
CA GLU A 70 -8.85 5.34 2.11
C GLU A 70 -7.69 4.86 2.99
N SER A 71 -7.10 3.70 2.65
CA SER A 71 -5.96 3.16 3.37
C SER A 71 -4.69 3.99 3.22
N GLU A 72 -4.47 4.63 2.05
CA GLU A 72 -3.37 5.59 1.86
C GLU A 72 -3.57 6.82 2.75
N GLY A 73 -4.78 7.38 2.78
CA GLY A 73 -5.10 8.52 3.64
C GLY A 73 -4.90 8.18 5.12
N PHE A 74 -5.39 7.01 5.55
CA PHE A 74 -5.24 6.53 6.92
C PHE A 74 -3.77 6.34 7.30
N ILE A 75 -3.03 5.50 6.57
CA ILE A 75 -1.65 5.16 6.91
C ILE A 75 -0.73 6.37 6.69
N GLY A 76 -0.92 7.10 5.59
CA GLY A 76 -0.20 8.32 5.27
C GLY A 76 -0.33 9.37 6.37
N TYR A 77 -1.55 9.60 6.88
CA TYR A 77 -1.77 10.48 8.04
C TYR A 77 -1.00 10.01 9.27
N MET A 78 -1.06 8.72 9.59
CA MET A 78 -0.38 8.16 10.76
C MET A 78 1.14 8.33 10.67
N ILE A 79 1.74 8.01 9.52
CA ILE A 79 3.18 8.17 9.27
C ILE A 79 3.55 9.65 9.30
N GLN A 80 2.83 10.50 8.57
CA GLN A 80 3.08 11.94 8.48
C GLN A 80 3.09 12.56 9.88
N GLN A 81 2.05 12.32 10.67
CA GLN A 81 1.96 12.86 12.03
C GLN A 81 3.12 12.36 12.92
N CYS A 82 3.43 11.07 12.87
CA CYS A 82 4.50 10.51 13.70
C CYS A 82 5.88 11.04 13.30
N LEU A 83 6.14 11.15 11.99
CA LEU A 83 7.41 11.61 11.46
C LEU A 83 7.62 13.10 11.71
N SER A 84 6.62 13.95 11.44
CA SER A 84 6.71 15.39 11.73
C SER A 84 7.00 15.66 13.21
N ASN A 85 6.35 14.94 14.12
CA ASN A 85 6.63 15.04 15.55
C ASN A 85 8.06 14.60 15.92
N ALA A 86 8.56 13.54 15.27
CA ALA A 86 9.91 13.05 15.51
C ALA A 86 10.98 14.01 14.97
N LEU A 87 10.77 14.60 13.78
CA LEU A 87 11.64 15.62 13.20
C LEU A 87 11.70 16.87 14.07
N HIS A 88 10.53 17.38 14.50
CA HIS A 88 10.46 18.54 15.36
C HIS A 88 11.22 18.33 16.69
N LYS A 89 11.06 17.15 17.31
CA LYS A 89 11.78 16.79 18.54
C LYS A 89 13.31 16.78 18.35
N ASP A 90 13.77 16.41 17.16
CA ASP A 90 15.19 16.35 16.80
C ASP A 90 15.72 17.66 16.19
N ASN A 91 14.91 18.73 16.17
CA ASN A 91 15.21 20.04 15.57
C ASN A 91 15.57 19.95 14.07
N VAL A 92 14.89 19.07 13.33
CA VAL A 92 14.98 18.97 11.87
C VAL A 92 13.80 19.71 11.26
N ASP A 93 14.07 20.75 10.47
CA ASP A 93 13.07 21.57 9.79
C ASP A 93 12.85 21.06 8.36
N ARG A 94 12.03 20.01 8.22
CA ARG A 94 11.58 19.49 6.92
C ARG A 94 10.09 19.23 6.98
N ALA A 95 9.38 19.62 5.92
CA ALA A 95 7.97 19.31 5.77
C ALA A 95 7.77 17.82 5.44
N VAL A 96 6.63 17.26 5.85
CA VAL A 96 6.23 15.89 5.53
C VAL A 96 4.82 15.93 4.95
N VAL A 97 4.64 15.31 3.78
CA VAL A 97 3.36 15.26 3.07
C VAL A 97 3.04 13.83 2.66
N ALA A 98 1.83 13.37 3.00
CA ALA A 98 1.22 12.19 2.43
C ALA A 98 0.43 12.56 1.17
N LEU A 99 0.77 11.92 0.06
CA LEU A 99 0.18 12.15 -1.25
C LEU A 99 -0.59 10.91 -1.68
N ILE A 100 -1.88 11.09 -1.95
CA ILE A 100 -2.69 10.06 -2.59
C ILE A 100 -2.13 9.80 -3.99
N THR A 101 -1.83 8.54 -4.30
CA THR A 101 -1.03 8.18 -5.47
C THR A 101 -1.77 7.24 -6.41
N GLN A 102 -1.84 7.62 -7.69
CA GLN A 102 -2.36 6.80 -8.77
C GLN A 102 -1.19 6.19 -9.56
N VAL A 103 -1.41 4.98 -10.06
CA VAL A 103 -0.40 4.23 -10.80
C VAL A 103 -1.00 3.71 -12.09
N LEU A 104 -0.42 4.14 -13.20
CA LEU A 104 -0.86 3.72 -14.52
C LEU A 104 -0.50 2.25 -14.72
N VAL A 105 -1.45 1.47 -15.23
CA VAL A 105 -1.27 0.04 -15.54
C VAL A 105 -1.69 -0.25 -16.98
N ASP A 106 -1.43 -1.46 -17.47
CA ASP A 106 -1.95 -1.90 -18.77
C ASP A 106 -3.40 -2.40 -18.65
N GLU A 107 -4.31 -1.93 -19.50
CA GLU A 107 -5.67 -2.47 -19.52
C GLU A 107 -5.72 -3.94 -19.98
N ASP A 108 -4.71 -4.35 -20.76
CA ASP A 108 -4.56 -5.70 -21.29
C ASP A 108 -3.69 -6.62 -20.40
N ASP A 109 -3.34 -6.19 -19.18
CA ASP A 109 -2.48 -6.98 -18.29
C ASP A 109 -3.07 -8.40 -18.05
N PRO A 110 -2.26 -9.47 -18.20
CA PRO A 110 -2.75 -10.84 -18.04
C PRO A 110 -3.39 -11.13 -16.68
N SER A 111 -3.02 -10.40 -15.63
CA SER A 111 -3.57 -10.56 -14.28
C SER A 111 -5.07 -10.23 -14.20
N PHE A 112 -5.62 -9.42 -15.11
CA PHE A 112 -7.07 -9.20 -15.19
C PHE A 112 -7.84 -10.46 -15.61
N LYS A 113 -7.22 -11.34 -16.40
CA LYS A 113 -7.80 -12.62 -16.82
C LYS A 113 -7.56 -13.73 -15.79
N ASN A 114 -6.46 -13.66 -15.04
CA ASN A 114 -6.14 -14.61 -13.97
C ASN A 114 -5.67 -13.90 -12.69
N PRO A 115 -6.60 -13.35 -11.91
CA PRO A 115 -6.36 -12.81 -10.57
C PRO A 115 -5.63 -13.78 -9.64
N THR A 116 -4.58 -13.32 -8.98
CA THR A 116 -3.76 -14.14 -8.07
C THR A 116 -3.52 -13.49 -6.72
N LYS A 117 -3.70 -12.18 -6.58
CA LYS A 117 -3.34 -11.45 -5.38
C LYS A 117 -4.44 -11.60 -4.33
N PRO A 118 -4.16 -12.24 -3.18
CA PRO A 118 -5.19 -12.44 -2.18
C PRO A 118 -5.40 -11.18 -1.34
N ILE A 119 -6.65 -10.84 -1.07
CA ILE A 119 -7.07 -9.69 -0.24
C ILE A 119 -8.02 -10.14 0.86
N GLY A 120 -8.21 -9.28 1.86
CA GLY A 120 -9.18 -9.51 2.93
C GLY A 120 -8.90 -10.74 3.82
N PRO A 121 -9.89 -11.15 4.64
CA PRO A 121 -9.80 -12.30 5.53
C PRO A 121 -9.86 -13.65 4.80
N TYR A 122 -9.76 -14.74 5.56
CA TYR A 122 -10.11 -16.07 5.10
C TYR A 122 -11.60 -16.33 5.28
N TYR A 123 -12.19 -17.00 4.30
CA TYR A 123 -13.59 -17.42 4.25
C TYR A 123 -13.68 -18.95 4.29
N SER A 124 -14.77 -19.45 4.86
CA SER A 124 -15.14 -20.86 4.83
C SER A 124 -15.65 -21.27 3.44
N GLU A 125 -15.73 -22.57 3.18
CA GLU A 125 -16.23 -23.10 1.91
C GLU A 125 -17.71 -22.76 1.68
N ASP A 126 -18.50 -22.66 2.74
CA ASP A 126 -19.92 -22.34 2.67
C ASP A 126 -20.19 -20.89 2.23
N GLU A 127 -19.26 -19.97 2.48
CA GLU A 127 -19.34 -18.55 2.11
C GLU A 127 -18.94 -18.30 0.64
N VAL A 128 -18.25 -19.25 -0.01
CA VAL A 128 -17.69 -19.07 -1.37
C VAL A 128 -18.76 -18.79 -2.43
N ALA A 129 -19.94 -19.40 -2.31
CA ALA A 129 -21.00 -19.24 -3.29
C ALA A 129 -21.52 -17.80 -3.32
N GLU A 130 -21.76 -17.21 -2.15
CA GLU A 130 -22.23 -15.83 -2.00
C GLU A 130 -21.21 -14.83 -2.53
N ILE A 131 -19.93 -14.98 -2.16
CA ILE A 131 -18.84 -14.12 -2.63
C ILE A 131 -18.72 -14.14 -4.16
N LYS A 132 -18.94 -15.30 -4.79
CA LYS A 132 -18.93 -15.41 -6.27
C LYS A 132 -20.16 -14.78 -6.92
N GLU A 133 -21.33 -14.84 -6.28
CA GLU A 133 -22.54 -14.16 -6.76
C GLU A 133 -22.36 -12.64 -6.77
N GLU A 134 -21.54 -12.11 -5.88
CA GLU A 134 -21.15 -10.70 -5.83
C GLU A 134 -20.12 -10.30 -6.88
N GLY A 135 -19.63 -11.26 -7.67
CA GLY A 135 -18.68 -11.03 -8.76
C GLY A 135 -17.22 -11.09 -8.33
N TYR A 136 -16.92 -11.41 -7.08
CA TYR A 136 -15.54 -11.60 -6.63
C TYR A 136 -15.00 -12.97 -7.06
N GLN A 137 -13.71 -13.01 -7.39
CA GLN A 137 -13.00 -14.26 -7.60
C GLN A 137 -12.39 -14.74 -6.29
N VAL A 138 -12.40 -16.05 -6.06
CA VAL A 138 -11.79 -16.65 -4.87
C VAL A 138 -10.85 -17.80 -5.23
N LYS A 139 -9.80 -17.99 -4.43
CA LYS A 139 -8.89 -19.13 -4.50
C LYS A 139 -8.77 -19.82 -3.14
N GLN A 140 -8.57 -21.13 -3.16
CA GLN A 140 -8.34 -21.93 -1.96
C GLN A 140 -6.87 -21.84 -1.53
N TYR A 141 -6.66 -21.62 -0.24
CA TYR A 141 -5.37 -21.58 0.46
C TYR A 141 -5.40 -22.57 1.64
N PRO A 142 -4.27 -22.87 2.30
CA PRO A 142 -4.21 -23.84 3.41
C PRO A 142 -5.19 -23.53 4.56
N ASP A 143 -5.38 -22.25 4.88
CA ASP A 143 -6.20 -21.81 6.02
C ASP A 143 -7.65 -21.46 5.64
N GLY A 144 -8.05 -21.62 4.37
CA GLY A 144 -9.39 -21.30 3.88
C GLY A 144 -9.41 -20.69 2.48
N TRP A 145 -10.52 -20.05 2.13
CA TRP A 145 -10.68 -19.35 0.85
C TRP A 145 -10.34 -17.88 1.00
N ARG A 146 -9.76 -17.26 -0.04
CA ARG A 146 -9.54 -15.81 -0.07
C ARG A 146 -10.02 -15.22 -1.37
N VAL A 147 -10.57 -14.02 -1.31
CA VAL A 147 -10.83 -13.20 -2.49
C VAL A 147 -9.49 -12.88 -3.16
N VAL A 148 -9.45 -13.04 -4.47
CA VAL A 148 -8.30 -12.72 -5.30
C VAL A 148 -8.65 -11.64 -6.30
N VAL A 149 -7.71 -10.72 -6.51
CA VAL A 149 -7.86 -9.60 -7.42
C VAL A 149 -6.70 -9.53 -8.41
N PRO A 150 -6.88 -8.84 -9.55
CA PRO A 150 -5.78 -8.54 -10.46
C PRO A 150 -4.65 -7.81 -9.72
N SER A 151 -3.42 -8.06 -10.15
CA SER A 151 -2.22 -7.39 -9.65
C SER A 151 -1.32 -7.07 -10.84
N PRO A 152 -1.72 -6.08 -11.65
CA PRO A 152 -1.02 -5.72 -12.87
C PRO A 152 0.35 -5.11 -12.58
N ASP A 153 1.24 -5.16 -13.58
CA ASP A 153 2.55 -4.51 -13.48
C ASP A 153 2.38 -2.98 -13.48
N PRO A 154 2.98 -2.25 -12.52
CA PRO A 154 2.93 -0.79 -12.51
C PRO A 154 3.76 -0.24 -13.67
N ARG A 155 3.16 0.60 -14.52
CA ARG A 155 3.84 1.24 -15.66
C ARG A 155 4.48 2.56 -15.27
N SER A 156 3.75 3.42 -14.57
CA SER A 156 4.25 4.73 -14.14
C SER A 156 3.46 5.27 -12.97
N ILE A 157 4.11 6.12 -12.16
CA ILE A 157 3.45 6.86 -11.09
C ILE A 157 2.90 8.16 -11.67
N VAL A 158 1.58 8.36 -11.59
CA VAL A 158 0.91 9.55 -12.16
C VAL A 158 1.43 10.83 -11.49
N GLU A 159 1.55 10.81 -10.16
CA GLU A 159 2.07 11.93 -9.38
C GLU A 159 3.62 11.99 -9.32
N GLY A 160 4.33 11.20 -10.14
CA GLY A 160 5.79 11.12 -10.11
C GLY A 160 6.51 12.46 -10.24
N ASP A 161 6.07 13.30 -11.19
CA ASP A 161 6.66 14.62 -11.44
C ASP A 161 6.50 15.58 -10.25
N ILE A 162 5.36 15.54 -9.57
CA ILE A 162 5.13 16.41 -8.41
C ILE A 162 5.87 15.91 -7.18
N ILE A 163 5.99 14.58 -7.01
CA ILE A 163 6.82 13.98 -5.96
C ILE A 163 8.27 14.43 -6.12
N LYS A 164 8.81 14.39 -7.35
CA LYS A 164 10.16 14.84 -7.63
C LYS A 164 10.37 16.32 -7.27
N LYS A 165 9.45 17.20 -7.67
CA LYS A 165 9.51 18.63 -7.31
C LYS A 165 9.47 18.87 -5.80
N MET A 166 8.65 18.10 -5.07
CA MET A 166 8.60 18.19 -3.61
C MET A 166 9.95 17.77 -2.98
N LEU A 167 10.61 16.74 -3.51
CA LEU A 167 11.94 16.34 -3.05
C LEU A 167 13.00 17.41 -3.32
N ASP A 168 12.97 18.05 -4.49
CA ASP A 168 13.87 19.16 -4.84
C ASP A 168 13.72 20.36 -3.88
N ASP A 169 12.56 20.50 -3.23
CA ASP A 169 12.24 21.51 -2.21
C ASP A 169 12.44 21.00 -0.76
N ASP A 170 13.24 19.94 -0.56
CA ASP A 170 13.53 19.31 0.73
C ASP A 170 12.29 18.74 1.47
N ILE A 171 11.17 18.51 0.77
CA ILE A 171 9.95 17.95 1.37
C ILE A 171 10.03 16.42 1.38
N ILE A 172 9.75 15.82 2.54
CA ILE A 172 9.65 14.37 2.68
C ILE A 172 8.26 13.93 2.20
N VAL A 173 8.22 13.01 1.25
CA VAL A 173 6.97 12.57 0.63
C VAL A 173 6.66 11.14 1.05
N ILE A 174 5.42 10.91 1.49
CA ILE A 174 4.84 9.58 1.67
C ILE A 174 3.89 9.35 0.49
N ALA A 175 4.15 8.34 -0.34
CA ALA A 175 3.43 8.11 -1.59
C ALA A 175 3.32 6.61 -1.89
N SER A 176 2.54 6.26 -2.92
CA SER A 176 2.35 4.88 -3.40
C SER A 176 1.95 3.92 -2.27
N GLY A 177 1.05 4.35 -1.40
CA GLY A 177 0.56 3.58 -0.27
C GLY A 177 -0.24 2.35 -0.75
N GLY A 178 0.13 1.18 -0.25
CA GLY A 178 -0.45 -0.07 -0.74
C GLY A 178 -0.11 -0.42 -2.19
N GLY A 179 0.81 0.30 -2.83
CA GLY A 179 1.11 0.18 -4.26
C GLY A 179 0.44 1.24 -5.14
N GLY A 180 -0.36 2.14 -4.56
CA GLY A 180 -1.13 3.15 -5.29
C GLY A 180 -2.39 2.61 -5.95
N MET A 181 -3.31 3.51 -6.31
CA MET A 181 -4.54 3.12 -6.99
C MET A 181 -4.27 2.84 -8.47
N PRO A 182 -4.60 1.64 -8.99
CA PRO A 182 -4.41 1.33 -10.39
C PRO A 182 -5.40 2.11 -11.25
N VAL A 183 -4.86 2.80 -12.25
CA VAL A 183 -5.62 3.54 -13.25
C VAL A 183 -5.19 3.17 -14.66
N ILE A 184 -6.10 3.33 -15.61
CA ILE A 184 -5.83 3.25 -17.04
C ILE A 184 -6.23 4.55 -17.72
N GLU A 185 -5.66 4.81 -18.89
CA GLU A 185 -6.05 5.94 -19.70
C GLU A 185 -7.16 5.52 -20.68
N LYS A 186 -8.29 6.22 -20.63
CA LYS A 186 -9.42 6.04 -21.54
C LYS A 186 -9.53 7.21 -22.50
N GLU A 187 -9.59 6.91 -23.79
CA GLU A 187 -9.72 7.92 -24.85
C GLU A 187 -10.96 8.81 -24.63
N GLY A 188 -10.76 10.13 -24.59
CA GLY A 188 -11.82 11.12 -24.39
C GLY A 188 -12.31 11.28 -22.94
N TRP A 189 -11.82 10.48 -21.99
CA TRP A 189 -12.19 10.52 -20.58
C TRP A 189 -11.00 10.92 -19.68
N GLY A 190 -9.80 10.43 -19.99
CA GLY A 190 -8.61 10.56 -19.14
C GLY A 190 -8.43 9.34 -18.26
N LEU A 191 -7.90 9.53 -17.05
CA LEU A 191 -7.65 8.44 -16.11
C LEU A 191 -8.96 7.84 -15.58
N ASP A 192 -9.03 6.53 -15.53
CA ASP A 192 -10.14 5.76 -14.98
C ASP A 192 -9.64 4.65 -14.05
N GLY A 193 -10.32 4.46 -12.93
CA GLY A 193 -9.90 3.54 -11.87
C GLY A 193 -10.23 2.09 -12.18
N LEU A 194 -9.37 1.17 -11.72
CA LEU A 194 -9.59 -0.27 -11.84
C LEU A 194 -9.66 -0.98 -10.49
N GLU A 195 -10.44 -2.06 -10.45
CA GLU A 195 -10.50 -2.99 -9.31
C GLU A 195 -9.30 -3.94 -9.35
N ALA A 196 -8.16 -3.45 -8.87
CA ALA A 196 -6.92 -4.21 -8.79
C ALA A 196 -6.07 -3.74 -7.59
N VAL A 197 -5.08 -4.54 -7.21
CA VAL A 197 -4.09 -4.18 -6.18
C VAL A 197 -2.71 -4.40 -6.74
N ILE A 198 -1.96 -3.32 -6.89
CA ILE A 198 -0.58 -3.37 -7.37
C ILE A 198 0.33 -3.90 -6.26
N ASP A 199 1.37 -4.64 -6.64
CA ASP A 199 2.36 -5.03 -5.65
C ASP A 199 3.17 -3.81 -5.17
N LYS A 200 3.10 -3.53 -3.87
CA LYS A 200 3.78 -2.37 -3.28
C LYS A 200 5.30 -2.33 -3.51
N ASP A 201 5.97 -3.48 -3.65
CA ASP A 201 7.41 -3.51 -3.85
C ASP A 201 7.75 -3.13 -5.31
N LEU A 202 6.95 -3.60 -6.28
CA LEU A 202 7.05 -3.17 -7.68
C LEU A 202 6.69 -1.69 -7.85
N ALA A 203 5.62 -1.22 -7.21
CA ALA A 203 5.27 0.20 -7.26
C ALA A 203 6.35 1.08 -6.63
N SER A 204 6.99 0.62 -5.54
CA SER A 204 8.12 1.32 -4.93
C SER A 204 9.33 1.37 -5.84
N GLU A 205 9.60 0.30 -6.57
CA GLU A 205 10.65 0.26 -7.59
C GLU A 205 10.37 1.24 -8.73
N ARG A 206 9.16 1.23 -9.30
CA ARG A 206 8.75 2.22 -10.31
C ARG A 206 8.83 3.64 -9.83
N LEU A 207 8.44 3.90 -8.58
CA LEU A 207 8.57 5.23 -7.98
C LEU A 207 10.04 5.64 -7.85
N ALA A 208 10.91 4.74 -7.39
CA ALA A 208 12.34 4.96 -7.30
C ALA A 208 12.96 5.28 -8.67
N GLU A 209 12.59 4.54 -9.72
CA GLU A 209 13.00 4.85 -11.10
C GLU A 209 12.51 6.24 -11.54
N THR A 210 11.23 6.55 -11.28
CA THR A 210 10.59 7.82 -11.68
C THR A 210 11.29 9.02 -11.07
N ILE A 211 11.66 8.95 -9.80
CA ILE A 211 12.36 10.03 -9.10
C ILE A 211 13.88 9.99 -9.27
N ASN A 212 14.42 8.99 -9.97
CA ASN A 212 15.86 8.73 -10.11
C ASN A 212 16.57 8.55 -8.76
N ALA A 213 15.96 7.77 -7.87
CA ALA A 213 16.51 7.49 -6.55
C ALA A 213 17.85 6.75 -6.66
N GLU A 214 18.81 7.13 -5.81
CA GLU A 214 20.11 6.46 -5.73
C GLU A 214 20.02 5.08 -5.07
N LEU A 215 19.00 4.86 -4.24
CA LEU A 215 18.84 3.66 -3.44
C LEU A 215 17.35 3.35 -3.21
N LEU A 216 16.98 2.08 -3.42
CA LEU A 216 15.71 1.51 -2.99
C LEU A 216 15.94 0.65 -1.74
N LEU A 217 15.25 0.97 -0.64
CA LEU A 217 15.30 0.23 0.62
C LEU A 217 13.97 -0.49 0.87
N ILE A 218 13.97 -1.82 0.79
CA ILE A 218 12.82 -2.66 1.16
C ILE A 218 12.99 -3.16 2.59
N LEU A 219 12.11 -2.72 3.49
CA LEU A 219 12.16 -3.08 4.91
C LEU A 219 11.26 -4.30 5.18
N THR A 220 11.86 -5.40 5.60
CA THR A 220 11.17 -6.66 5.89
C THR A 220 11.44 -7.13 7.33
N ASP A 221 10.69 -8.14 7.77
CA ASP A 221 10.79 -8.81 9.07
C ASP A 221 11.88 -9.91 9.14
N VAL A 222 12.50 -10.24 8.01
CA VAL A 222 13.63 -11.17 7.93
C VAL A 222 14.95 -10.41 7.77
N GLU A 223 16.06 -10.98 8.27
CA GLU A 223 17.35 -10.28 8.25
C GLU A 223 17.90 -10.10 6.83
N LYS A 224 17.69 -11.09 5.96
CA LYS A 224 18.27 -11.19 4.61
C LYS A 224 17.34 -11.98 3.69
N VAL A 225 17.64 -11.98 2.40
CA VAL A 225 17.05 -12.92 1.44
C VAL A 225 17.65 -14.31 1.67
N PHE A 226 16.79 -15.31 1.86
CA PHE A 226 17.19 -16.70 2.02
C PHE A 226 16.83 -17.48 0.75
N LEU A 227 17.73 -18.36 0.31
CA LEU A 227 17.34 -19.46 -0.57
C LEU A 227 16.60 -20.49 0.28
N ASN A 228 15.50 -21.04 -0.24
CA ASN A 228 14.70 -22.08 0.42
C ASN A 228 14.21 -21.76 1.83
N TYR A 229 13.72 -20.54 2.04
CA TYR A 229 13.17 -20.08 3.30
C TYR A 229 12.15 -21.08 3.90
N GLY A 230 12.32 -21.43 5.18
CA GLY A 230 11.48 -22.40 5.89
C GLY A 230 11.79 -23.88 5.60
N LYS A 231 12.83 -24.16 4.79
CA LYS A 231 13.35 -25.52 4.53
C LYS A 231 14.78 -25.66 5.08
N PRO A 232 15.24 -26.90 5.33
CA PRO A 232 16.57 -27.14 5.87
C PRO A 232 17.73 -26.78 4.92
N ASP A 233 17.50 -26.82 3.60
CA ASP A 233 18.46 -26.47 2.55
C ASP A 233 17.87 -25.40 1.65
#